data_AF-A0A1B6KCH2-F1
#
_entry.id   AF-A0A1B6KCH2-F1
#
_cell.length_a   1.000
_cell.length_b   1.000
_cell.length_c   1.000
_cell.angle_alpha   90.00
_cell.angle_beta   90.00
_cell.angle_gamma   90.00
#
_symmetry.space_group_name_H-M   'P 1'
#
loop_
_entity.id
_entity.type
_entity.pdbx_description
1 polymer ?
#
loop_
_entity_poly.entity_id
_entity_poly.type
_entity_poly.pdbx_seq_one_letter_code
_entity_poly.pdbx_strand_id
1 'polypeptide(L)'
;AYFFIDLSGNLGLQCKLLHELKTQRNSSIQVNFVNENETFCSSSSDYHWFNSVNIIPFHQLETIDKIDKECPHGPDYQCRCALTRNVELNSGTHYFVTVDCSNQGLTELPSELPPFTTSLNISNNNITHLDFLGTNQNYMNLMNIYADNNRIESITVLEGSRFIDKFTALSLRNNNIRVIPKYLLSNVFDRNNYQKVVHLGKNKLPCDCSTAQVLKVWLLANKLHINDYDELLCENFNNMRVVDLDQAKVCVYPRDWTDYIYYIIAIEIFLFVLLISKVTYDYWVFKTTGYLPWPASKMPRLPCDWFFEL
;
A
#
# COMPACT_ATOMS: atom_id res chain seq x y z
N ALA A 1 -41.87 11.82 38.48
CA ALA A 1 -41.99 10.58 39.27
C ALA A 1 -40.90 9.61 38.82
N TYR A 2 -40.25 8.94 39.77
CA TYR A 2 -39.18 7.96 39.50
C TYR A 2 -39.78 6.56 39.59
N PHE A 3 -39.63 5.77 38.54
CA PHE A 3 -40.09 4.39 38.51
C PHE A 3 -38.88 3.48 38.33
N PHE A 4 -38.79 2.46 39.16
CA PHE A 4 -37.79 1.42 39.01
C PHE A 4 -38.46 0.23 38.34
N ILE A 5 -37.86 -0.26 37.25
CA ILE A 5 -38.33 -1.43 36.53
C ILE A 5 -37.20 -2.45 36.48
N ASP A 6 -37.53 -3.71 36.77
CA ASP A 6 -36.61 -4.82 36.61
C ASP A 6 -37.07 -5.67 35.43
N LEU A 7 -36.22 -5.75 34.41
CA LEU A 7 -36.44 -6.50 33.18
C LEU A 7 -35.34 -7.55 32.97
N SER A 8 -34.65 -7.93 34.06
CA SER A 8 -33.62 -8.97 34.03
C SER A 8 -34.15 -10.31 33.49
N GLY A 9 -33.32 -11.00 32.71
CA GLY A 9 -33.62 -12.31 32.13
C GLY A 9 -34.67 -12.30 31.01
N ASN A 10 -35.18 -11.13 30.61
CA ASN A 10 -36.21 -11.06 29.59
C ASN A 10 -35.65 -11.37 28.18
N LEU A 11 -36.34 -12.21 27.41
CA LEU A 11 -35.93 -12.63 26.05
C LEU A 11 -36.90 -12.19 24.94
N GLY A 12 -38.10 -11.73 25.28
CA GLY A 12 -39.18 -11.45 24.33
C GLY A 12 -39.50 -9.97 24.11
N LEU A 13 -38.80 -9.04 24.77
CA LEU A 13 -39.05 -7.61 24.56
C LEU A 13 -38.45 -7.16 23.25
N GLN A 14 -39.14 -6.31 22.50
CA GLN A 14 -38.57 -5.70 21.31
C GLN A 14 -37.55 -4.61 21.69
N CYS A 15 -36.39 -4.62 21.05
CA CYS A 15 -35.35 -3.61 21.32
C CYS A 15 -35.82 -2.18 21.07
N LYS A 16 -36.74 -1.96 20.12
CA LYS A 16 -37.37 -0.66 19.86
C LYS A 16 -38.04 -0.09 21.11
N LEU A 17 -38.88 -0.88 21.77
CA LEU A 17 -39.65 -0.46 22.94
C LEU A 17 -38.74 -0.15 24.12
N LEU A 18 -37.69 -0.95 24.29
CA LEU A 18 -36.71 -0.79 25.36
C LEU A 18 -35.85 0.47 25.15
N HIS A 19 -35.51 0.80 23.90
CA HIS A 19 -34.81 2.03 23.53
C HIS A 19 -35.68 3.28 23.71
N GLU A 20 -36.96 3.24 23.31
CA GLU A 20 -37.93 4.33 23.52
C GLU A 20 -38.08 4.67 25.01
N LEU A 21 -38.20 3.67 25.89
CA LEU A 21 -38.26 3.86 27.33
C LEU A 21 -37.00 4.54 27.91
N LYS A 22 -35.82 4.24 27.34
CA LYS A 22 -34.56 4.82 27.78
C LYS A 22 -34.38 6.27 27.31
N THR A 23 -34.78 6.56 26.07
CA THR A 23 -34.62 7.89 25.44
C THR A 23 -35.66 8.91 25.90
N GLN A 24 -36.79 8.46 26.47
CA GLN A 24 -37.84 9.30 27.08
C GLN A 24 -37.44 10.05 28.37
N ARG A 25 -36.16 10.43 28.53
CA ARG A 25 -35.67 11.24 29.66
C ARG A 25 -36.31 12.63 29.78
N ASN A 26 -36.98 13.12 28.74
CA ASN A 26 -37.63 14.44 28.70
C ASN A 26 -39.11 14.41 29.15
N SER A 27 -39.62 13.27 29.60
CA SER A 27 -40.97 13.14 30.16
C SER A 27 -40.93 13.39 31.68
N SER A 28 -42.03 13.78 32.31
CA SER A 28 -42.20 13.92 33.78
C SER A 28 -41.97 12.60 34.58
N ILE A 29 -41.57 11.54 33.88
CA ILE A 29 -41.45 10.14 34.30
C ILE A 29 -40.03 9.71 33.94
N GLN A 30 -39.18 9.46 34.94
CA GLN A 30 -37.87 8.83 34.76
C GLN A 30 -37.98 7.36 35.13
N VAL A 31 -37.67 6.48 34.18
CA VAL A 31 -37.63 5.03 34.36
C VAL A 31 -36.18 4.60 34.56
N ASN A 32 -35.88 4.00 35.71
CA ASN A 32 -34.57 3.47 36.08
C ASN A 32 -34.61 1.94 36.04
N PHE A 33 -33.63 1.33 35.38
CA PHE A 33 -33.53 -0.12 35.29
C PHE A 33 -32.64 -0.66 36.41
N VAL A 34 -33.12 -1.64 37.17
CA VAL A 34 -32.41 -2.15 38.36
C VAL A 34 -31.24 -3.07 37.97
N ASN A 35 -31.42 -3.89 36.94
CA ASN A 35 -30.46 -4.91 36.49
C ASN A 35 -30.16 -4.78 34.98
N GLU A 36 -29.56 -3.65 34.57
CA GLU A 36 -29.28 -3.34 33.16
C GLU A 36 -28.41 -4.40 32.46
N ASN A 37 -27.43 -4.97 33.17
CA ASN A 37 -26.51 -5.97 32.60
C ASN A 37 -27.17 -7.32 32.31
N GLU A 38 -28.28 -7.62 32.99
CA GLU A 38 -29.05 -8.86 32.82
C GLU A 38 -30.33 -8.62 32.02
N THR A 39 -30.54 -7.42 31.51
CA THR A 39 -31.71 -7.08 30.69
C THR A 39 -31.38 -7.31 29.22
N PHE A 40 -32.24 -8.04 28.51
CA PHE A 40 -32.09 -8.30 27.08
C PHE A 40 -33.34 -7.96 26.26
N CYS A 41 -33.13 -7.74 24.97
CA CYS A 41 -34.18 -7.51 23.99
C CYS A 41 -33.94 -8.32 22.71
N SER A 42 -35.03 -8.65 22.01
CA SER A 42 -35.05 -9.26 20.69
C SER A 42 -35.20 -8.18 19.61
N SER A 43 -34.43 -8.30 18.54
CA SER A 43 -34.60 -7.50 17.33
C SER A 43 -35.41 -8.26 16.28
N SER A 44 -36.42 -7.61 15.66
CA SER A 44 -37.16 -8.18 14.54
C SER A 44 -36.48 -7.87 13.20
N SER A 45 -36.74 -8.70 12.19
CA SER A 45 -36.26 -8.56 10.81
C SER A 45 -36.62 -7.23 10.13
N ASP A 46 -37.58 -6.47 10.67
CA ASP A 46 -38.08 -5.23 10.08
C ASP A 46 -37.24 -4.00 10.47
N TYR A 47 -36.25 -4.20 11.33
CA TYR A 47 -35.31 -3.19 11.77
C TYR A 47 -33.98 -3.50 11.06
N HIS A 48 -33.57 -2.60 10.16
CA HIS A 48 -32.59 -2.83 9.08
C HIS A 48 -31.16 -3.29 9.47
N TRP A 49 -30.91 -3.66 10.73
CA TRP A 49 -29.58 -3.86 11.30
C TRP A 49 -29.20 -5.33 11.56
N PHE A 50 -30.11 -6.31 11.54
CA PHE A 50 -29.73 -7.75 11.61
C PHE A 50 -30.71 -8.68 10.87
N ASN A 51 -30.16 -9.72 10.23
CA ASN A 51 -30.91 -10.71 9.45
C ASN A 51 -31.26 -11.99 10.25
N SER A 52 -31.24 -11.93 11.60
CA SER A 52 -31.66 -13.01 12.51
C SER A 52 -32.16 -12.44 13.84
N VAL A 53 -33.09 -13.14 14.51
CA VAL A 53 -33.64 -12.75 15.83
C VAL A 53 -32.57 -12.97 16.90
N ASN A 54 -31.68 -11.99 17.07
CA ASN A 54 -30.63 -12.02 18.08
C ASN A 54 -31.09 -11.32 19.37
N ILE A 55 -30.73 -11.91 20.51
CA ILE A 55 -30.92 -11.35 21.84
C ILE A 55 -29.78 -10.37 22.12
N ILE A 56 -30.10 -9.14 22.50
CA ILE A 56 -29.15 -8.03 22.66
C ILE A 56 -29.20 -7.51 24.09
N PRO A 57 -28.05 -7.46 24.78
CA PRO A 57 -27.92 -6.82 26.10
C PRO A 57 -28.28 -5.33 26.06
N PHE A 58 -29.00 -4.86 27.07
CA PHE A 58 -29.47 -3.48 27.15
C PHE A 58 -28.35 -2.43 27.12
N HIS A 59 -27.21 -2.70 27.77
CA HIS A 59 -26.04 -1.81 27.73
C HIS A 59 -25.52 -1.58 26.29
N GLN A 60 -25.72 -2.52 25.36
CA GLN A 60 -25.27 -2.36 23.98
C GLN A 60 -26.16 -1.40 23.16
N LEU A 61 -27.42 -1.18 23.57
CA LEU A 61 -28.35 -0.34 22.82
C LEU A 61 -27.90 1.12 22.69
N GLU A 62 -27.25 1.70 23.71
CA GLU A 62 -26.71 3.07 23.61
C GLU A 62 -25.57 3.17 22.60
N THR A 63 -24.73 2.14 22.54
CA THR A 63 -23.62 2.11 21.59
C THR A 63 -24.15 1.96 20.17
N ILE A 64 -25.17 1.12 19.98
CA ILE A 64 -25.85 0.93 18.69
C ILE A 64 -26.52 2.23 18.22
N ASP A 65 -27.27 2.91 19.11
CA ASP A 65 -27.92 4.20 18.79
C ASP A 65 -26.90 5.28 18.41
N LYS A 66 -25.77 5.31 19.12
CA LYS A 66 -24.67 6.22 18.80
C LYS A 66 -24.08 5.93 17.42
N ILE A 67 -23.82 4.66 17.11
CA ILE A 67 -23.27 4.25 15.81
C ILE A 67 -24.22 4.59 14.67
N ASP A 68 -25.53 4.41 14.86
CA ASP A 68 -26.54 4.74 13.85
C ASP A 68 -26.57 6.24 13.55
N LYS A 69 -26.55 7.07 14.60
CA LYS A 69 -26.50 8.54 14.48
C LYS A 69 -25.22 9.06 13.82
N GLU A 70 -24.09 8.45 14.15
CA GLU A 70 -22.76 8.81 13.63
C GLU A 70 -22.45 8.09 12.30
N CYS A 71 -23.38 7.27 11.79
CA CYS A 71 -23.18 6.59 10.53
C CYS A 71 -23.13 7.61 9.39
N PRO A 72 -22.13 7.54 8.48
CA PRO A 72 -21.93 8.61 7.52
C PRO A 72 -23.11 8.75 6.56
N HIS A 73 -23.64 9.95 6.46
CA HIS A 73 -24.74 10.31 5.59
C HIS A 73 -24.56 11.73 5.07
N GLY A 74 -25.15 12.02 3.92
CA GLY A 74 -25.20 13.32 3.30
C GLY A 74 -26.54 13.54 2.61
N PRO A 75 -26.71 14.65 1.88
CA PRO A 75 -27.95 14.93 1.14
C PRO A 75 -28.23 13.88 0.06
N ASP A 76 -27.17 13.39 -0.60
CA ASP A 76 -27.27 12.51 -1.78
C ASP A 76 -26.73 11.09 -1.52
N TYR A 77 -26.29 10.78 -0.30
CA TYR A 77 -25.75 9.47 0.04
C TYR A 77 -26.10 9.03 1.46
N GLN A 78 -26.18 7.72 1.66
CA GLN A 78 -26.40 7.12 2.97
C GLN A 78 -25.60 5.82 3.08
N CYS A 79 -24.59 5.82 3.95
CA CYS A 79 -23.81 4.62 4.23
C CYS A 79 -24.56 3.68 5.19
N ARG A 80 -24.14 2.42 5.22
CA ARG A 80 -24.66 1.40 6.14
C ARG A 80 -23.59 1.05 7.16
N CYS A 81 -23.94 1.13 8.44
CA CYS A 81 -23.04 0.76 9.51
C CYS A 81 -23.55 -0.51 10.20
N ALA A 82 -22.65 -1.45 10.50
CA ALA A 82 -22.99 -2.67 11.20
C ALA A 82 -22.02 -2.95 12.34
N LEU A 83 -22.58 -3.26 13.51
CA LEU A 83 -21.83 -3.65 14.70
C LEU A 83 -21.67 -5.17 14.71
N THR A 84 -20.42 -5.65 14.79
CA THR A 84 -20.13 -7.07 14.96
C THR A 84 -19.48 -7.32 16.32
N ARG A 85 -19.87 -8.42 16.95
CA ARG A 85 -19.38 -8.85 18.27
C ARG A 85 -18.42 -10.02 18.11
N ASN A 86 -17.17 -9.87 18.54
CA ASN A 86 -16.27 -11.00 18.72
C ASN A 86 -16.14 -11.32 20.22
N VAL A 87 -16.32 -12.59 20.55
CA VAL A 87 -16.12 -13.12 21.90
C VAL A 87 -14.83 -13.93 21.88
N GLU A 88 -13.77 -13.39 22.45
CA GLU A 88 -12.55 -14.15 22.66
C GLU A 88 -12.60 -14.81 24.03
N LEU A 89 -12.26 -16.10 24.09
CA LEU A 89 -12.40 -16.93 25.31
C LEU A 89 -11.59 -16.41 26.52
N ASN A 90 -10.63 -15.49 26.33
CA ASN A 90 -9.78 -14.96 27.40
C ASN A 90 -9.65 -13.42 27.44
N SER A 91 -10.11 -12.69 26.42
CA SER A 91 -9.88 -11.22 26.30
C SER A 91 -11.13 -10.38 26.59
N GLY A 92 -12.27 -11.03 26.80
CA GLY A 92 -13.57 -10.35 26.91
C GLY A 92 -14.27 -10.17 25.57
N THR A 93 -15.31 -9.33 25.56
CA THR A 93 -16.09 -9.03 24.35
C THR A 93 -15.52 -7.79 23.69
N HIS A 94 -15.07 -7.92 22.43
CA HIS A 94 -14.66 -6.79 21.61
C HIS A 94 -15.74 -6.49 20.56
N TYR A 95 -15.99 -5.20 20.35
CA TYR A 95 -16.91 -4.70 19.33
C TYR A 95 -16.11 -4.05 18.21
N PHE A 96 -16.55 -4.28 16.99
CA PHE A 96 -16.01 -3.62 15.81
C PHE A 96 -17.13 -3.23 14.88
N VAL A 97 -16.94 -2.09 14.22
CA VAL A 97 -17.92 -1.52 13.30
C VAL A 97 -17.41 -1.65 11.88
N THR A 98 -18.28 -2.11 10.99
CA THR A 98 -18.07 -2.09 9.55
C THR A 98 -18.94 -0.98 8.95
N VAL A 99 -18.36 -0.17 8.08
CA VAL A 99 -19.06 0.92 7.38
C VAL A 99 -19.02 0.64 5.89
N ASP A 100 -20.19 0.53 5.28
CA ASP A 100 -20.36 0.33 3.83
C ASP A 100 -20.97 1.58 3.19
N CYS A 101 -20.11 2.31 2.50
CA CYS A 101 -20.40 3.48 1.68
C CYS A 101 -20.24 3.17 0.18
N SER A 102 -20.37 1.90 -0.24
CA SER A 102 -20.23 1.54 -1.65
C SER A 102 -21.41 2.03 -2.49
N ASN A 103 -21.14 2.34 -3.76
CA ASN A 103 -22.15 2.79 -4.74
C ASN A 103 -22.93 4.05 -4.32
N GLN A 104 -22.27 4.95 -3.59
CA GLN A 104 -22.88 6.17 -3.04
C GLN A 104 -22.55 7.44 -3.85
N GLY A 105 -21.79 7.32 -4.95
CA GLY A 105 -21.36 8.47 -5.75
C GLY A 105 -20.36 9.38 -5.06
N LEU A 106 -19.67 8.91 -4.02
CA LEU A 106 -18.74 9.72 -3.22
C LEU A 106 -17.55 10.19 -4.06
N THR A 107 -17.18 11.46 -3.91
CA THR A 107 -15.94 12.02 -4.49
C THR A 107 -14.81 12.13 -3.47
N GLU A 108 -15.14 12.09 -2.19
CA GLU A 108 -14.22 12.23 -1.06
C GLU A 108 -14.57 11.22 0.03
N LEU A 109 -13.62 11.00 0.94
CA LEU A 109 -13.85 10.16 2.11
C LEU A 109 -14.83 10.86 3.08
N PRO A 110 -15.72 10.13 3.78
CA PRO A 110 -16.56 10.72 4.82
C PRO A 110 -15.74 11.41 5.92
N SER A 111 -16.16 12.60 6.37
CA SER A 111 -15.44 13.38 7.39
C SER A 111 -15.37 12.67 8.74
N GLU A 112 -16.43 11.95 9.08
CA GLU A 112 -16.57 11.24 10.35
C GLU A 112 -16.89 9.78 10.10
N LEU A 113 -16.40 8.92 10.99
CA LEU A 113 -16.72 7.51 11.06
C LEU A 113 -17.13 7.19 12.50
N PRO A 114 -18.08 6.26 12.72
CA PRO A 114 -18.43 5.81 14.05
C PRO A 114 -17.22 5.29 14.84
N PRO A 115 -17.26 5.35 16.17
CA PRO A 115 -16.21 4.78 17.02
C PRO A 115 -16.07 3.28 16.76
N PHE A 116 -14.87 2.77 16.96
CA PHE A 116 -14.53 1.34 16.74
C PHE A 116 -14.72 0.86 15.30
N THR A 117 -14.78 1.77 14.31
CA THR A 117 -14.76 1.39 12.90
C THR A 117 -13.42 0.74 12.54
N THR A 118 -13.46 -0.53 12.14
CA THR A 118 -12.29 -1.30 11.73
C THR A 118 -12.29 -1.63 10.24
N SER A 119 -13.45 -1.55 9.58
CA SER A 119 -13.61 -1.84 8.16
C SER A 119 -14.41 -0.76 7.46
N LEU A 120 -13.90 -0.27 6.34
CA LEU A 120 -14.56 0.72 5.50
C LEU A 120 -14.61 0.22 4.05
N ASN A 121 -15.82 0.13 3.48
CA ASN A 121 -16.03 -0.13 2.07
C ASN A 121 -16.52 1.14 1.37
N ILE A 122 -15.72 1.66 0.44
CA ILE A 122 -15.99 2.83 -0.40
C ILE A 122 -15.91 2.46 -1.89
N SER A 123 -16.09 1.19 -2.22
CA SER A 123 -15.98 0.70 -3.59
C SER A 123 -17.08 1.26 -4.51
N ASN A 124 -16.80 1.35 -5.81
CA ASN A 124 -17.74 1.86 -6.82
C ASN A 124 -18.16 3.31 -6.56
N ASN A 125 -17.19 4.18 -6.29
CA ASN A 125 -17.39 5.60 -6.11
C ASN A 125 -16.45 6.38 -7.07
N ASN A 126 -16.30 7.68 -6.83
CA ASN A 126 -15.50 8.59 -7.63
C ASN A 126 -14.36 9.24 -6.83
N ILE A 127 -13.80 8.51 -5.86
CA ILE A 127 -12.77 9.02 -4.95
C ILE A 127 -11.41 9.06 -5.64
N THR A 128 -10.66 10.15 -5.45
CA THR A 128 -9.34 10.35 -6.07
C THR A 128 -8.17 10.26 -5.07
N HIS A 129 -8.40 10.56 -3.80
CA HIS A 129 -7.37 10.62 -2.76
C HIS A 129 -7.84 9.95 -1.46
N LEU A 130 -6.88 9.53 -0.65
CA LEU A 130 -7.11 8.80 0.60
C LEU A 130 -6.56 9.53 1.83
N ASP A 131 -6.51 10.86 1.78
CA ASP A 131 -5.72 11.66 2.71
C ASP A 131 -6.15 11.55 4.17
N PHE A 132 -7.43 11.26 4.43
CA PHE A 132 -7.94 11.07 5.79
C PHE A 132 -7.32 9.86 6.49
N LEU A 133 -6.79 8.88 5.76
CA LEU A 133 -6.08 7.75 6.37
C LEU A 133 -4.78 8.17 7.05
N GLY A 134 -4.12 9.21 6.55
CA GLY A 134 -2.91 9.77 7.14
C GLY A 134 -3.18 10.82 8.21
N THR A 135 -4.30 11.55 8.11
CA THR A 135 -4.50 12.82 8.83
C THR A 135 -5.65 12.83 9.83
N ASN A 136 -6.70 12.03 9.61
CA ASN A 136 -7.93 12.10 10.39
C ASN A 136 -7.92 11.09 11.55
N GLN A 137 -8.20 11.57 12.76
CA GLN A 137 -8.20 10.74 13.96
C GLN A 137 -9.30 9.67 13.96
N ASN A 138 -10.41 9.91 13.27
CA ASN A 138 -11.52 8.97 13.17
C ASN A 138 -11.18 7.71 12.37
N TYR A 139 -10.11 7.76 11.56
CA TYR A 139 -9.64 6.66 10.71
C TYR A 139 -8.56 5.79 11.39
N MET A 140 -8.12 6.13 12.61
CA MET A 140 -6.97 5.51 13.27
C MET A 140 -7.13 4.03 13.65
N ASN A 141 -8.37 3.54 13.75
CA ASN A 141 -8.69 2.15 14.11
C ASN A 141 -8.97 1.27 12.89
N LEU A 142 -8.93 1.82 11.68
CA LEU A 142 -9.16 1.06 10.46
C LEU A 142 -8.07 0.02 10.24
N MET A 143 -8.52 -1.17 9.87
CA MET A 143 -7.68 -2.31 9.50
C MET A 143 -8.00 -2.81 8.09
N ASN A 144 -9.24 -2.62 7.63
CA ASN A 144 -9.71 -3.10 6.33
C ASN A 144 -10.28 -1.95 5.52
N ILE A 145 -9.77 -1.77 4.30
CA ILE A 145 -10.28 -0.78 3.35
C ILE A 145 -10.51 -1.43 2.01
N TYR A 146 -11.72 -1.26 1.49
CA TYR A 146 -12.10 -1.67 0.15
C TYR A 146 -12.45 -0.42 -0.64
N ALA A 147 -11.60 -0.05 -1.59
CA ALA A 147 -11.72 1.14 -2.42
C ALA A 147 -11.65 0.80 -3.91
N ASP A 148 -12.18 -0.35 -4.29
CA ASP A 148 -12.19 -0.83 -5.67
C ASP A 148 -13.06 0.07 -6.56
N ASN A 149 -12.77 0.14 -7.86
CA ASN A 149 -13.56 0.88 -8.84
C ASN A 149 -13.75 2.37 -8.45
N ASN A 150 -12.64 3.04 -8.15
CA ASN A 150 -12.57 4.48 -7.88
C ASN A 150 -11.59 5.14 -8.89
N ARG A 151 -11.14 6.37 -8.62
CA ARG A 151 -10.16 7.10 -9.45
C ARG A 151 -8.90 7.43 -8.67
N ILE A 152 -8.50 6.57 -7.73
CA ILE A 152 -7.35 6.80 -6.85
C ILE A 152 -6.05 6.70 -7.65
N GLU A 153 -5.20 7.72 -7.55
CA GLU A 153 -3.95 7.79 -8.34
C GLU A 153 -2.69 7.38 -7.57
N SER A 154 -2.70 7.54 -6.25
CA SER A 154 -1.54 7.27 -5.39
C SER A 154 -1.95 6.80 -3.99
N ILE A 155 -1.08 6.00 -3.39
CA ILE A 155 -1.18 5.56 -1.98
C ILE A 155 -0.03 6.09 -1.12
N THR A 156 0.78 7.02 -1.62
CA THR A 156 1.91 7.59 -0.87
C THR A 156 1.46 8.32 0.39
N VAL A 157 0.22 8.79 0.46
CA VAL A 157 -0.35 9.40 1.67
C VAL A 157 -0.48 8.43 2.85
N LEU A 158 -0.38 7.13 2.61
CA LEU A 158 -0.33 6.13 3.67
C LEU A 158 1.03 6.09 4.37
N GLU A 159 2.06 6.74 3.83
CA GLU A 159 3.38 6.82 4.43
C GLU A 159 3.32 7.50 5.80
N GLY A 160 3.73 6.80 6.85
CA GLY A 160 3.64 7.30 8.24
C GLY A 160 2.23 7.35 8.82
N SER A 161 1.22 6.84 8.10
CA SER A 161 -0.15 6.74 8.61
C SER A 161 -0.28 5.61 9.64
N ARG A 162 -1.20 5.74 10.62
CA ARG A 162 -1.49 4.63 11.54
C ARG A 162 -2.13 3.42 10.86
N PHE A 163 -2.79 3.66 9.73
CA PHE A 163 -3.40 2.60 8.93
C PHE A 163 -2.33 1.64 8.40
N ILE A 164 -1.21 2.16 7.87
CA ILE A 164 -0.20 1.32 7.23
C ILE A 164 0.43 0.30 8.21
N ASP A 165 0.52 0.66 9.49
CA ASP A 165 1.09 -0.21 10.52
C ASP A 165 0.14 -1.37 10.88
N LYS A 166 -1.17 -1.14 10.84
CA LYS A 166 -2.18 -2.04 11.41
C LYS A 166 -3.04 -2.78 10.40
N PHE A 167 -3.07 -2.35 9.14
CA PHE A 167 -4.00 -2.92 8.17
C PHE A 167 -3.83 -4.44 7.99
N THR A 168 -4.95 -5.09 7.71
CA THR A 168 -5.06 -6.49 7.33
C THR A 168 -5.47 -6.60 5.86
N ALA A 169 -6.36 -5.73 5.38
CA ALA A 169 -6.79 -5.72 3.98
C ALA A 169 -6.78 -4.30 3.38
N LEU A 170 -6.16 -4.14 2.21
CA LEU A 170 -6.24 -2.94 1.39
C LEU A 170 -6.57 -3.31 -0.05
N SER A 171 -7.79 -3.05 -0.50
CA SER A 171 -8.22 -3.32 -1.88
C SER A 171 -8.35 -2.03 -2.67
N LEU A 172 -7.64 -1.95 -3.79
CA LEU A 172 -7.55 -0.79 -4.67
C LEU A 172 -7.69 -1.21 -6.14
N ARG A 173 -8.43 -2.28 -6.42
CA ARG A 173 -8.56 -2.83 -7.77
C ARG A 173 -9.27 -1.85 -8.69
N ASN A 174 -8.90 -1.84 -9.96
CA ASN A 174 -9.52 -1.02 -11.00
C ASN A 174 -9.59 0.48 -10.60
N ASN A 175 -8.44 1.05 -10.24
CA ASN A 175 -8.24 2.47 -9.98
C ASN A 175 -7.28 3.08 -11.03
N ASN A 176 -6.84 4.31 -10.80
CA ASN A 176 -5.90 5.03 -11.65
C ASN A 176 -4.48 5.03 -11.06
N ILE A 177 -4.09 4.00 -10.29
CA ILE A 177 -2.77 3.95 -9.67
C ILE A 177 -1.72 3.86 -10.76
N ARG A 178 -0.79 4.83 -10.79
CA ARG A 178 0.30 4.90 -11.77
C ARG A 178 1.63 4.44 -11.23
N VAL A 179 1.86 4.54 -9.93
CA VAL A 179 3.13 4.14 -9.29
C VAL A 179 2.82 3.36 -8.03
N ILE A 180 3.43 2.18 -7.91
CA ILE A 180 3.35 1.37 -6.69
C ILE A 180 4.56 1.73 -5.81
N PRO A 181 4.37 2.36 -4.63
CA PRO A 181 5.47 2.67 -3.71
C PRO A 181 5.96 1.40 -3.02
N LYS A 182 6.84 0.67 -3.71
CA LYS A 182 7.42 -0.62 -3.25
C LYS A 182 8.04 -0.51 -1.86
N TYR A 183 8.72 0.60 -1.56
CA TYR A 183 9.38 0.82 -0.26
C TYR A 183 8.36 0.79 0.89
N LEU A 184 7.23 1.46 0.71
CA LEU A 184 6.15 1.55 1.69
C LEU A 184 5.54 0.17 1.97
N LEU A 185 5.26 -0.60 0.91
CA LEU A 185 4.67 -1.93 1.07
C LEU A 185 5.69 -2.98 1.56
N SER A 186 6.95 -2.89 1.14
CA SER A 186 8.00 -3.85 1.55
C SER A 186 8.31 -3.76 3.04
N ASN A 187 8.26 -2.56 3.63
CA ASN A 187 8.46 -2.39 5.07
C ASN A 187 7.36 -3.06 5.89
N VAL A 188 6.17 -3.21 5.29
CA VAL A 188 4.97 -3.68 5.95
C VAL A 188 4.78 -5.19 5.76
N PHE A 189 5.20 -5.70 4.61
CA PHE A 189 5.26 -7.13 4.30
C PHE A 189 6.44 -7.77 5.04
N ASP A 190 6.39 -7.77 6.38
CA ASP A 190 7.31 -8.58 7.17
C ASP A 190 7.06 -10.06 6.88
N ARG A 191 8.14 -10.84 6.74
CA ARG A 191 8.13 -12.21 6.22
C ARG A 191 7.32 -13.21 7.07
N ASN A 192 6.86 -12.81 8.24
CA ASN A 192 6.14 -13.66 9.19
C ASN A 192 4.67 -13.23 9.41
N ASN A 193 4.20 -12.14 8.82
CA ASN A 193 2.84 -11.65 9.01
C ASN A 193 1.97 -11.82 7.76
N TYR A 194 1.58 -13.07 7.49
CA TYR A 194 0.72 -13.45 6.36
C TYR A 194 -0.71 -12.87 6.41
N GLN A 195 -1.04 -12.06 7.41
CA GLN A 195 -2.38 -11.49 7.57
C GLN A 195 -2.60 -10.27 6.67
N LYS A 196 -1.52 -9.61 6.21
CA LYS A 196 -1.64 -8.39 5.39
C LYS A 196 -1.82 -8.74 3.91
N VAL A 197 -2.97 -8.37 3.36
CA VAL A 197 -3.38 -8.60 1.98
C VAL A 197 -3.63 -7.26 1.29
N VAL A 198 -3.10 -7.12 0.08
CA VAL A 198 -3.24 -5.93 -0.76
C VAL A 198 -3.71 -6.36 -2.15
N HIS A 199 -4.74 -5.72 -2.67
CA HIS A 199 -5.24 -5.97 -4.03
C HIS A 199 -5.01 -4.74 -4.92
N LEU A 200 -4.29 -4.93 -6.01
CA LEU A 200 -3.92 -3.86 -6.95
C LEU A 200 -4.31 -4.16 -8.40
N GLY A 201 -4.96 -5.29 -8.65
CA GLY A 201 -5.33 -5.75 -9.97
C GLY A 201 -6.13 -4.74 -10.79
N LYS A 202 -6.04 -4.85 -12.12
CA LYS A 202 -6.74 -3.99 -13.10
C LYS A 202 -6.34 -2.51 -13.11
N ASN A 203 -5.38 -2.10 -12.29
CA ASN A 203 -4.74 -0.79 -12.46
C ASN A 203 -3.85 -0.80 -13.71
N LYS A 204 -3.79 0.35 -14.39
CA LYS A 204 -3.00 0.54 -15.61
C LYS A 204 -1.81 1.43 -15.31
N LEU A 205 -0.63 0.83 -15.33
CA LEU A 205 0.64 1.49 -15.01
C LEU A 205 1.35 1.94 -16.30
N PRO A 206 2.01 3.11 -16.32
CA PRO A 206 2.98 3.44 -17.35
C PRO A 206 4.21 2.54 -17.19
N CYS A 207 4.33 1.53 -18.04
CA CYS A 207 5.39 0.54 -17.90
C CYS A 207 6.67 1.00 -18.62
N ASP A 208 7.80 0.80 -17.99
CA ASP A 208 9.12 1.16 -18.51
C ASP A 208 10.14 0.07 -18.20
N CYS A 209 11.42 0.34 -18.48
CA CYS A 209 12.48 -0.61 -18.19
C CYS A 209 12.56 -0.93 -16.68
N SER A 210 12.35 0.07 -15.81
CA SER A 210 12.32 -0.11 -14.35
C SER A 210 11.16 -1.02 -13.91
N THR A 211 10.02 -0.92 -14.60
CA THR A 211 8.86 -1.79 -14.38
C THR A 211 9.20 -3.24 -14.69
N ALA A 212 9.85 -3.50 -15.83
CA ALA A 212 10.27 -4.84 -16.23
C ALA A 212 11.38 -5.42 -15.33
N GLN A 213 12.38 -4.61 -14.95
CA GLN A 213 13.52 -5.06 -14.15
C GLN A 213 13.23 -5.17 -12.66
N VAL A 214 12.41 -4.26 -12.11
CA VAL A 214 12.26 -4.10 -10.65
C VAL A 214 10.84 -4.41 -10.20
N LEU A 215 9.82 -3.76 -10.77
CA LEU A 215 8.45 -3.94 -10.28
C LEU A 215 7.97 -5.38 -10.49
N LYS A 216 8.16 -5.94 -11.69
CA LYS A 216 7.83 -7.32 -12.01
C LYS A 216 8.47 -8.31 -11.02
N VAL A 217 9.76 -8.17 -10.75
CA VAL A 217 10.49 -9.05 -9.81
C VAL A 217 9.95 -8.90 -8.39
N TRP A 218 9.67 -7.66 -7.97
CA TRP A 218 9.11 -7.37 -6.65
C TRP A 218 7.71 -7.96 -6.46
N LEU A 219 6.83 -7.89 -7.47
CA LEU A 219 5.49 -8.48 -7.43
C LEU A 219 5.57 -10.01 -7.26
N LEU A 220 6.44 -10.67 -8.02
CA LEU A 220 6.64 -12.12 -7.93
C LEU A 220 7.15 -12.56 -6.55
N ALA A 221 8.00 -11.75 -5.92
CA ALA A 221 8.50 -12.00 -4.57
C ALA A 221 7.42 -11.84 -3.48
N ASN A 222 6.38 -11.03 -3.73
CA ASN A 222 5.35 -10.67 -2.75
C ASN A 222 3.96 -11.25 -3.08
N LYS A 223 3.88 -12.30 -3.90
CA LYS A 223 2.62 -12.93 -4.35
C LYS A 223 1.67 -13.41 -3.24
N LEU A 224 2.17 -13.61 -2.01
CA LEU A 224 1.34 -14.00 -0.86
C LEU A 224 0.56 -12.81 -0.29
N HIS A 225 1.13 -11.61 -0.36
CA HIS A 225 0.50 -10.38 0.10
C HIS A 225 -0.32 -9.72 -1.01
N ILE A 226 0.14 -9.83 -2.27
CA ILE A 226 -0.55 -9.32 -3.45
C ILE A 226 -0.93 -10.51 -4.31
N ASN A 227 -2.12 -11.06 -4.11
CA ASN A 227 -2.55 -12.28 -4.80
C ASN A 227 -3.05 -12.02 -6.24
N ASP A 228 -3.43 -10.78 -6.56
CA ASP A 228 -3.92 -10.33 -7.87
C ASP A 228 -2.85 -9.56 -8.67
N TYR A 229 -1.58 -9.81 -8.35
CA TYR A 229 -0.41 -9.16 -8.96
C TYR A 229 -0.32 -9.36 -10.48
N ASP A 230 -0.90 -10.45 -11.00
CA ASP A 230 -0.94 -10.79 -12.41
C ASP A 230 -2.04 -10.05 -13.18
N GLU A 231 -2.98 -9.40 -12.49
CA GLU A 231 -4.01 -8.56 -13.11
C GLU A 231 -3.54 -7.12 -13.37
N LEU A 232 -2.31 -6.75 -12.99
CA LEU A 232 -1.74 -5.41 -13.27
C LEU A 232 -1.41 -5.25 -14.75
N LEU A 233 -1.79 -4.13 -15.34
CA LEU A 233 -1.72 -3.88 -16.79
C LEU A 233 -0.80 -2.71 -17.14
N CYS A 234 -0.24 -2.74 -18.34
CA CYS A 234 0.59 -1.68 -18.90
C CYS A 234 -0.19 -0.80 -19.87
N GLU A 235 -0.32 0.50 -19.54
CA GLU A 235 -1.06 1.48 -20.35
C GLU A 235 -0.43 1.66 -21.74
N ASN A 236 0.89 1.77 -21.80
CA ASN A 236 1.65 2.03 -23.02
C ASN A 236 1.97 0.77 -23.86
N PHE A 237 1.55 -0.41 -23.42
CA PHE A 237 1.76 -1.69 -24.12
C PHE A 237 0.44 -2.45 -24.33
N ASN A 238 -0.60 -1.77 -24.83
CA ASN A 238 -1.90 -2.37 -25.17
C ASN A 238 -2.55 -3.19 -24.04
N ASN A 239 -2.43 -2.73 -22.79
CA ASN A 239 -2.90 -3.44 -21.60
C ASN A 239 -2.26 -4.84 -21.42
N MET A 240 -1.01 -5.01 -21.85
CA MET A 240 -0.22 -6.21 -21.51
C MET A 240 -0.06 -6.32 -20.00
N ARG A 241 -0.07 -7.54 -19.45
CA ARG A 241 0.16 -7.75 -18.02
C ARG A 241 1.60 -7.40 -17.64
N VAL A 242 1.80 -6.75 -16.50
CA VAL A 242 3.13 -6.36 -15.99
C VAL A 242 4.03 -7.59 -15.84
N VAL A 243 3.47 -8.72 -15.41
CA VAL A 243 4.21 -9.98 -15.25
C VAL A 243 4.69 -10.58 -16.57
N ASP A 244 4.03 -10.26 -17.69
CA ASP A 244 4.36 -10.76 -19.02
C ASP A 244 5.37 -9.86 -19.76
N LEU A 245 5.77 -8.74 -19.17
CA LEU A 245 6.75 -7.83 -19.79
C LEU A 245 8.07 -8.54 -20.08
N ASP A 246 8.49 -8.44 -21.33
CA ASP A 246 9.80 -8.88 -21.80
C ASP A 246 10.81 -7.74 -21.65
N GLN A 247 11.81 -7.95 -20.79
CA GLN A 247 12.85 -6.97 -20.52
C GLN A 247 13.58 -6.55 -21.80
N ALA A 248 13.81 -7.46 -22.75
CA ALA A 248 14.55 -7.15 -23.98
C ALA A 248 13.80 -6.19 -24.91
N LYS A 249 12.46 -6.17 -24.84
CA LYS A 249 11.62 -5.29 -25.66
C LYS A 249 11.43 -3.90 -25.05
N VAL A 250 11.47 -3.81 -23.73
CA VAL A 250 11.19 -2.55 -23.00
C VAL A 250 12.48 -1.81 -22.66
N CYS A 251 13.55 -2.53 -22.31
CA CYS A 251 14.85 -1.96 -21.97
C CYS A 251 15.73 -1.79 -23.21
N VAL A 252 15.34 -0.87 -24.11
CA VAL A 252 16.17 -0.45 -25.22
C VAL A 252 17.03 0.72 -24.75
N TYR A 253 18.29 0.43 -24.41
CA TYR A 253 19.26 1.48 -24.13
C TYR A 253 19.78 2.06 -25.45
N PRO A 254 19.86 3.39 -25.63
CA PRO A 254 20.58 3.95 -26.76
C PRO A 254 22.03 3.46 -26.68
N ARG A 255 22.59 3.03 -27.83
CA ARG A 255 24.00 2.63 -27.88
C ARG A 255 24.85 3.80 -27.39
N ASP A 256 25.60 3.56 -26.33
CA ASP A 256 26.45 4.57 -25.70
C ASP A 256 27.92 4.30 -26.06
N TRP A 257 28.80 5.27 -25.81
CA TRP A 257 30.24 5.14 -26.13
C TRP A 257 30.90 3.95 -25.42
N THR A 258 30.31 3.49 -24.32
CA THR A 258 30.73 2.31 -23.56
C THR A 258 30.60 1.02 -24.36
N ASP A 259 29.71 0.92 -25.36
CA ASP A 259 29.65 -0.23 -26.26
C ASP A 259 30.93 -0.37 -27.10
N TYR A 260 31.63 0.76 -27.33
CA TYR A 260 32.88 0.79 -28.09
C TYR A 260 34.13 0.64 -27.23
N ILE A 261 34.00 0.57 -25.91
CA ILE A 261 35.15 0.50 -24.99
C ILE A 261 36.01 -0.73 -25.27
N TYR A 262 35.39 -1.86 -25.63
CA TYR A 262 36.11 -3.09 -25.97
C TYR A 262 36.98 -2.93 -27.22
N TYR A 263 36.52 -2.17 -28.22
CA TYR A 263 37.32 -1.89 -29.42
C TYR A 263 38.48 -0.94 -29.11
N ILE A 264 38.26 0.08 -28.27
CA ILE A 264 39.31 1.01 -27.83
C ILE A 264 40.40 0.25 -27.06
N ILE A 265 39.99 -0.59 -26.09
CA ILE A 265 40.90 -1.44 -25.32
C ILE A 265 41.69 -2.38 -26.26
N ALA A 266 41.02 -2.99 -27.24
CA ALA A 266 41.69 -3.88 -28.20
C ALA A 266 42.74 -3.14 -29.04
N ILE A 267 42.43 -1.92 -29.50
CA ILE A 267 43.38 -1.06 -30.23
C ILE A 267 44.55 -0.67 -29.34
N GLU A 268 44.30 -0.30 -28.09
CA GLU A 268 45.33 0.08 -27.12
C GLU A 268 46.28 -1.08 -26.82
N ILE A 269 45.75 -2.28 -26.57
CA ILE A 269 46.54 -3.50 -26.39
C ILE A 269 47.40 -3.78 -27.62
N PHE A 270 46.82 -3.64 -28.82
CA PHE A 270 47.55 -3.84 -30.08
C PHE A 270 48.71 -2.85 -30.23
N LEU A 271 48.48 -1.55 -29.97
CA LEU A 271 49.52 -0.53 -30.01
C LEU A 271 50.62 -0.77 -28.96
N PHE A 272 50.24 -1.20 -27.76
CA PHE A 272 51.18 -1.55 -26.70
C PHE A 272 52.08 -2.73 -27.09
N VAL A 273 51.51 -3.78 -27.68
CA VAL A 273 52.27 -4.93 -28.19
C VAL A 273 53.23 -4.52 -29.30
N LEU A 274 52.80 -3.66 -30.24
CA LEU A 274 53.67 -3.12 -31.28
C LEU A 274 54.83 -2.30 -30.70
N LEU A 275 54.56 -1.49 -29.68
CA LEU A 275 55.58 -0.69 -29.01
C LEU A 275 56.59 -1.58 -28.30
N ILE A 276 56.14 -2.57 -27.52
CA ILE A 276 57.04 -3.54 -26.89
C ILE A 276 57.88 -4.26 -27.95
N SER A 277 57.25 -4.77 -29.00
CA SER A 277 57.94 -5.47 -30.09
C SER A 277 59.02 -4.58 -30.72
N LYS A 278 58.72 -3.30 -30.93
CA LYS A 278 59.68 -2.33 -31.48
C LYS A 278 60.83 -2.05 -30.52
N VAL A 279 60.54 -1.86 -29.23
CA VAL A 279 61.56 -1.65 -28.20
C VAL A 279 62.46 -2.88 -28.07
N THR A 280 61.90 -4.09 -28.08
CA THR A 280 62.67 -5.34 -28.05
C THR A 280 63.54 -5.49 -29.29
N TYR A 281 63.01 -5.16 -30.48
CA TYR A 281 63.78 -5.17 -31.73
C TYR A 281 64.96 -4.17 -31.67
N ASP A 282 64.70 -2.94 -31.25
CA ASP A 282 65.73 -1.89 -31.13
C ASP A 282 66.80 -2.26 -30.10
N TYR A 283 66.40 -2.85 -28.97
CA TYR A 283 67.33 -3.36 -27.97
C TYR A 283 68.21 -4.48 -28.53
N TRP A 284 67.63 -5.42 -29.29
CA TRP A 284 68.37 -6.51 -29.92
C TRP A 284 69.36 -5.99 -30.98
N VAL A 285 68.95 -5.03 -31.81
CA VAL A 285 69.83 -4.38 -32.80
C VAL A 285 70.97 -3.63 -32.12
N PHE A 286 70.69 -2.87 -31.06
CA PHE A 286 71.72 -2.18 -30.29
C PHE A 286 72.74 -3.17 -29.72
N LYS A 287 72.28 -4.29 -29.14
CA LYS A 287 73.16 -5.31 -28.56
C LYS A 287 74.03 -6.03 -29.59
N THR A 288 73.54 -6.19 -30.82
CA THR A 288 74.26 -6.91 -31.89
C THR A 288 75.16 -6.00 -32.72
N THR A 289 74.77 -4.75 -32.96
CA THR A 289 75.47 -3.84 -33.88
C THR A 289 76.15 -2.66 -33.18
N GLY A 290 75.80 -2.35 -31.93
CA GLY A 290 76.32 -1.21 -31.17
C GLY A 290 75.75 0.15 -31.58
N TYR A 291 74.92 0.22 -32.64
CA TYR A 291 74.27 1.45 -33.06
C TYR A 291 73.05 1.79 -32.20
N LEU A 292 72.98 3.03 -31.71
CA LEU A 292 71.82 3.49 -30.95
C LEU A 292 70.57 3.56 -31.84
N PRO A 293 69.37 3.23 -31.30
CA PRO A 293 68.10 3.42 -31.99
C PRO A 293 67.91 4.88 -32.41
N TRP A 294 67.24 5.09 -33.55
CA TRP A 294 67.05 6.43 -34.15
C TRP A 294 66.60 7.52 -33.15
N PRO A 295 65.60 7.29 -32.26
CA PRO A 295 65.19 8.31 -31.30
C PRO A 295 66.30 8.70 -30.32
N ALA A 296 67.08 7.72 -29.84
CA ALA A 296 68.19 7.96 -28.91
C ALA A 296 69.38 8.65 -29.62
N SER A 297 69.62 8.33 -30.89
CA SER A 297 70.67 8.98 -31.68
C SER A 297 70.42 10.46 -31.98
N LYS A 298 69.17 10.91 -31.84
CA LYS A 298 68.72 12.29 -32.10
C LYS A 298 68.38 13.07 -30.83
N MET A 299 68.57 12.50 -29.64
CA MET A 299 68.39 13.24 -28.39
C MET A 299 69.46 14.33 -28.27
N PRO A 300 69.08 15.59 -27.98
CA PRO A 300 70.05 16.64 -27.71
C PRO A 300 70.84 16.28 -26.44
N ARG A 301 72.16 16.51 -26.47
CA ARG A 301 73.02 16.30 -25.30
C ARG A 301 72.54 17.17 -24.14
N LEU A 302 72.34 16.56 -22.98
CA LEU A 302 71.99 17.28 -21.77
C LEU A 302 73.21 18.13 -21.33
N PRO A 303 73.01 19.28 -20.69
CA PRO A 303 74.09 20.21 -20.33
C PRO A 303 75.16 19.60 -19.38
N CYS A 304 74.92 18.43 -18.81
CA CYS A 304 75.86 17.73 -17.94
C CYS A 304 76.99 16.97 -18.68
N ASP A 305 76.84 16.71 -19.98
CA ASP A 305 77.87 16.00 -20.76
C ASP A 305 79.09 16.88 -21.08
N TRP A 306 79.00 18.19 -20.85
CA TRP A 306 80.08 19.16 -21.08
C TRP A 306 81.08 19.26 -19.92
N PHE A 307 80.81 18.64 -18.77
CA PHE A 307 81.61 18.83 -17.55
C PHE A 307 82.78 17.83 -17.40
N PHE A 308 82.91 16.85 -18.29
CA PHE A 308 83.95 15.81 -18.22
C PHE A 308 84.94 15.81 -19.39
N GLU A 309 84.90 16.82 -20.27
CA GLU A 309 85.97 17.09 -21.25
C GLU A 309 86.81 18.29 -20.79
N LEU A 310 87.67 18.07 -19.79
CA LEU A 310 88.77 18.96 -19.39
C LEU A 310 89.93 18.14 -18.83
#